data_AF-A0AAE1GD95-F1
#
_entry.id   AF-A0AAE1GD95-F1
#
_cell.length_a   1.000
_cell.length_b   1.000
_cell.length_c   1.000
_cell.angle_alpha   90.00
_cell.angle_beta   90.00
_cell.angle_gamma   90.00
#
_symmetry.space_group_name_H-M   'P 1'
#
loop_
_entity.id
_entity.type
_entity.pdbx_description
1 polymer ?
#
loop_
_entity_poly.entity_id
_entity_poly.type
_entity_poly.pdbx_seq_one_letter_code
_entity_poly.pdbx_strand_id
1 'polypeptide(L)'
;MINLQGINRKNKHLVQYPEVPPAIKPVPHGPEVPIPEPDVIMEASSNTEFSDATNSDESGAYKPVDDDQPMPLTQAELNDLTRDLNLSRESAQLLGSRIRDKCLLAPETTFYWCRDREREFLR
;
A
#
# COMPACT_ATOMS: atom_id res chain seq x y z
N MET A 1 -1.41 27.75 -20.27
CA MET A 1 -2.00 27.10 -19.07
C MET A 1 -3.42 27.64 -18.93
N ILE A 2 -4.45 26.80 -19.04
CA ILE A 2 -5.86 27.25 -18.99
C ILE A 2 -6.29 27.47 -17.53
N ASN A 3 -6.83 28.65 -17.21
CA ASN A 3 -7.37 28.96 -15.90
C ASN A 3 -8.73 28.26 -15.73
N LEU A 4 -8.79 27.26 -14.85
CA LEU A 4 -10.00 26.46 -14.60
C LEU A 4 -10.83 26.96 -13.41
N GLN A 5 -10.46 28.08 -12.78
CA GLN A 5 -11.23 28.62 -11.65
C GLN A 5 -12.62 29.08 -12.11
N GLY A 6 -13.66 28.66 -11.39
CA GLY A 6 -15.05 29.07 -11.66
C GLY A 6 -15.80 28.23 -12.70
N ILE A 7 -15.22 27.14 -13.21
CA ILE A 7 -15.93 26.20 -14.09
C ILE A 7 -16.87 25.32 -13.27
N ASN A 8 -18.13 25.25 -13.68
CA ASN A 8 -19.22 24.47 -13.11
C ASN A 8 -20.05 23.78 -14.22
N ARG A 9 -21.05 22.97 -13.84
CA ARG A 9 -21.87 22.21 -14.78
C ARG A 9 -22.60 23.08 -15.81
N LYS A 10 -22.92 24.34 -15.47
CA LYS A 10 -23.66 25.27 -16.31
C LYS A 10 -22.77 25.98 -17.33
N ASN A 11 -21.53 26.35 -16.98
CA ASN A 11 -20.64 27.13 -17.86
C ASN A 11 -19.50 26.30 -18.51
N LYS A 12 -19.37 25.00 -18.21
CA LYS A 12 -18.34 24.13 -18.82
C LYS A 12 -18.37 24.07 -20.35
N HIS A 13 -19.50 24.38 -20.98
CA HIS A 13 -19.64 24.40 -22.44
C HIS A 13 -18.94 25.60 -23.10
N LEU A 14 -18.58 26.62 -22.32
CA LEU A 14 -17.83 27.79 -22.78
C LEU A 14 -16.31 27.59 -22.71
N VAL A 15 -15.86 26.44 -22.19
CA VAL A 15 -14.43 26.14 -22.06
C VAL A 15 -13.86 25.84 -23.44
N GLN A 16 -12.96 26.71 -23.91
CA GLN A 16 -12.16 26.47 -25.10
C GLN A 16 -10.87 25.76 -24.69
N TYR A 17 -10.65 24.57 -25.24
CA TYR A 17 -9.40 23.85 -25.05
C TYR A 17 -8.36 24.37 -26.05
N PRO A 18 -7.10 24.57 -25.61
CA PRO A 18 -6.03 24.84 -26.55
C PRO A 18 -5.84 23.65 -27.48
N GLU A 19 -5.49 23.92 -28.72
CA GLU A 19 -5.02 22.87 -29.63
C GLU A 19 -3.67 22.36 -29.11
N VAL A 20 -3.67 21.13 -28.58
CA VAL A 20 -2.45 20.47 -28.11
C VAL A 20 -2.03 19.47 -29.19
N PRO A 21 -0.75 19.43 -29.57
CA PRO A 21 -0.27 18.38 -30.47
C PRO A 21 -0.61 17.01 -29.87
N PRO A 22 -0.99 16.03 -30.71
CA PRO A 22 -1.32 14.69 -30.23
C PRO A 22 -0.15 14.09 -29.45
N ALA A 23 -0.47 13.27 -28.45
CA ALA A 23 0.53 12.51 -27.72
C ALA A 23 1.36 11.67 -28.71
N ILE A 24 2.68 11.82 -28.65
CA ILE A 24 3.61 11.07 -29.48
C ILE A 24 3.60 9.62 -28.96
N LYS A 25 3.45 8.65 -29.88
CA LYS A 25 3.57 7.23 -29.54
C LYS A 25 4.99 6.95 -29.03
N PRO A 26 5.17 6.01 -28.08
CA PRO A 26 6.50 5.63 -27.64
C PRO A 26 7.36 5.23 -28.85
N VAL A 27 8.62 5.66 -28.84
CA VAL A 27 9.58 5.31 -29.88
C VAL A 27 9.89 3.82 -29.73
N PRO A 28 9.71 3.00 -30.79
CA PRO A 28 10.07 1.58 -30.73
C PRO A 28 11.58 1.44 -30.57
N HIS A 29 11.99 0.48 -29.74
CA HIS A 29 13.40 0.14 -29.57
C HIS A 29 13.99 -0.42 -30.86
N GLY A 30 15.25 -0.09 -31.13
CA GLY A 30 15.98 -0.49 -32.32
C GLY A 30 17.49 -0.33 -32.13
N PRO A 31 18.30 -0.51 -33.19
CA PRO A 31 19.75 -0.39 -33.10
C PRO A 31 20.24 0.97 -32.58
N GLU A 32 19.51 2.04 -32.87
CA GLU A 32 19.81 3.40 -32.40
C GLU A 32 19.28 3.68 -30.98
N VAL A 33 18.30 2.92 -30.51
CA VAL A 33 17.65 3.07 -29.19
C VAL A 33 17.50 1.68 -28.56
N PRO A 34 18.60 1.06 -28.08
CA PRO A 34 18.57 -0.27 -27.50
C PRO A 34 17.76 -0.28 -26.20
N ILE A 35 17.31 -1.47 -25.81
CA ILE A 35 16.68 -1.69 -24.51
C ILE A 35 17.78 -1.57 -23.46
N PRO A 36 17.61 -0.75 -22.39
CA PRO A 36 18.59 -0.69 -21.32
C PRO A 36 18.70 -2.05 -20.63
N GLU A 37 19.93 -2.54 -20.46
CA GLU A 37 20.20 -3.76 -19.71
C GLU A 37 20.09 -3.48 -18.21
N PRO A 38 19.53 -4.41 -17.42
CA PRO A 38 19.50 -4.28 -15.97
C PRO A 38 20.93 -4.28 -15.40
N ASP A 39 21.17 -3.49 -14.35
CA ASP A 39 22.45 -3.48 -13.65
C ASP A 39 22.75 -4.87 -13.06
N VAL A 40 23.97 -5.36 -13.25
CA VAL A 40 24.46 -6.70 -12.84
C VAL A 40 24.62 -6.84 -11.31
N ILE A 41 23.99 -5.99 -10.50
CA ILE A 41 24.02 -6.10 -9.03
C ILE A 41 22.72 -6.71 -8.51
N MET A 42 22.38 -7.87 -9.05
CA MET A 42 21.63 -8.91 -8.34
C MET A 42 22.23 -10.23 -8.80
N GLU A 43 23.33 -10.63 -8.14
CA GLU A 43 23.64 -12.05 -8.08
C GLU A 43 22.43 -12.74 -7.45
N ALA A 44 21.64 -13.37 -8.30
CA ALA A 44 20.72 -14.40 -7.88
C ALA A 44 21.58 -15.51 -7.25
N SER A 45 21.71 -15.50 -5.93
CA SER A 45 22.20 -16.64 -5.17
C SER A 45 21.21 -17.79 -5.36
N SER A 46 21.39 -18.53 -6.45
CA SER A 46 20.74 -19.79 -6.71
C SER A 46 21.81 -20.87 -6.66
N ASN A 47 21.54 -21.87 -5.81
CA ASN A 47 22.27 -23.12 -5.57
C ASN A 47 23.33 -23.07 -4.46
N THR A 48 22.88 -22.92 -3.21
CA THR A 48 23.57 -23.56 -2.08
C THR A 48 23.19 -25.04 -2.09
N GLU A 49 24.14 -25.88 -2.47
CA GLU A 49 24.01 -27.34 -2.35
C GLU A 49 23.75 -27.70 -0.88
N PHE A 50 22.68 -28.47 -0.65
CA PHE A 50 22.32 -29.01 0.65
C PHE A 50 23.36 -30.08 1.03
N SER A 51 24.42 -29.67 1.72
CA SER A 51 25.31 -30.60 2.41
C SER A 51 24.62 -31.06 3.69
N ASP A 52 24.13 -32.30 3.68
CA ASP A 52 23.70 -33.04 4.87
C ASP A 52 24.93 -33.26 5.77
N ALA A 53 25.15 -32.30 6.67
CA ALA A 53 26.13 -32.41 7.73
C ALA A 53 25.36 -32.73 9.01
N THR A 54 25.29 -34.03 9.31
CA THR A 54 24.91 -34.57 10.60
C THR A 54 25.90 -34.07 11.66
N ASN A 55 25.60 -32.91 12.25
CA ASN A 55 26.31 -32.41 13.41
C ASN A 55 25.34 -32.34 14.60
N SER A 56 25.73 -33.11 15.60
CA SER A 56 25.11 -33.34 16.89
C SER A 56 24.55 -32.08 17.56
N ASP A 57 23.26 -32.15 17.87
CA ASP A 57 22.59 -31.69 19.10
C ASP A 57 23.21 -30.48 19.85
N GLU A 58 22.80 -29.30 19.44
CA GLU A 58 22.22 -28.34 20.38
C GLU A 58 20.91 -27.88 19.73
N SER A 59 19.87 -28.72 19.87
CA SER A 59 18.52 -28.34 19.52
C SER A 59 18.21 -27.05 20.28
N GLY A 60 18.28 -25.93 19.57
CA GLY A 60 17.76 -24.64 20.01
C GLY A 60 16.27 -24.80 20.22
N ALA A 61 15.91 -25.44 21.33
CA ALA A 61 14.56 -25.69 21.75
C ALA A 61 13.88 -24.34 21.71
N TYR A 62 12.88 -24.22 20.83
CA TYR A 62 12.03 -23.05 20.76
C TYR A 62 11.57 -22.74 22.18
N LYS A 63 12.16 -21.70 22.78
CA LYS A 63 11.70 -21.17 24.03
C LYS A 63 10.59 -20.20 23.65
N PRO A 64 9.31 -20.49 23.95
CA PRO A 64 8.29 -19.48 23.80
C PRO A 64 8.76 -18.27 24.59
N VAL A 65 8.82 -17.13 23.92
CA VAL A 65 8.99 -15.87 24.61
C VAL A 65 7.67 -15.70 25.35
N ASP A 66 7.68 -16.02 26.65
CA ASP A 66 6.57 -15.72 27.56
C ASP A 66 6.54 -14.20 27.81
N ASP A 67 6.40 -13.42 26.74
CA ASP A 67 6.02 -12.03 26.83
C ASP A 67 4.51 -12.04 27.06
N ASP A 68 4.10 -12.08 28.33
CA ASP A 68 2.72 -11.84 28.79
C ASP A 68 2.22 -10.42 28.45
N GLN A 69 2.99 -9.66 27.67
CA GLN A 69 2.65 -8.33 27.23
C GLN A 69 1.65 -8.40 26.08
N PRO A 70 0.49 -7.72 26.18
CA PRO A 70 -0.43 -7.63 25.06
C PRO A 70 0.29 -6.95 23.90
N MET A 71 0.30 -7.61 22.73
CA MET A 71 0.80 -7.07 21.47
C MET A 71 -0.40 -6.46 20.72
N PRO A 72 -0.66 -5.15 20.89
CA PRO A 72 -1.81 -4.52 20.25
C PRO A 72 -1.57 -4.39 18.74
N LEU A 73 -2.63 -4.57 17.95
CA LEU A 73 -2.56 -4.38 16.50
C LEU A 73 -2.19 -2.93 16.18
N THR A 74 -1.17 -2.80 15.33
CA THR A 74 -0.80 -1.56 14.68
C THR A 74 -1.78 -1.21 13.55
N GLN A 75 -1.69 0.03 13.04
CA GLN A 75 -2.53 0.46 11.91
C GLN A 75 -2.26 -0.37 10.65
N ALA A 76 -1.01 -0.78 10.42
CA ALA A 76 -0.64 -1.59 9.26
C ALA A 76 -1.29 -2.98 9.34
N GLU A 77 -1.14 -3.66 10.47
CA GLU A 77 -1.73 -4.99 10.70
C GLU A 77 -3.26 -4.96 10.62
N LEU A 78 -3.90 -3.91 11.17
CA LEU A 78 -5.35 -3.75 11.03
C LEU A 78 -5.77 -3.58 9.57
N ASN A 79 -5.00 -2.81 8.78
CA ASN A 79 -5.26 -2.60 7.36
C ASN A 79 -4.99 -3.88 6.54
N ASP A 80 -3.95 -4.65 6.88
CA ASP A 80 -3.67 -5.97 6.30
C ASP A 80 -4.83 -6.92 6.56
N LEU A 81 -5.25 -7.05 7.81
CA LEU A 81 -6.39 -7.90 8.19
C LEU A 81 -7.67 -7.52 7.45
N THR A 82 -7.91 -6.22 7.25
CA THR A 82 -9.06 -5.73 6.50
C THR A 82 -9.01 -6.15 5.02
N ARG A 83 -7.81 -6.16 4.43
CA ARG A 83 -7.58 -6.57 3.03
C ARG A 83 -7.64 -8.08 2.86
N ASP A 84 -6.99 -8.83 3.74
CA ASP A 84 -6.93 -10.30 3.69
C ASP A 84 -8.31 -10.93 3.82
N LEU A 85 -9.15 -10.36 4.70
CA LEU A 85 -10.53 -10.78 4.88
C LEU A 85 -11.49 -10.16 3.85
N ASN A 86 -11.00 -9.30 2.96
CA ASN A 86 -11.77 -8.61 1.93
C ASN A 86 -13.04 -7.95 2.48
N LEU A 87 -12.91 -7.22 3.59
CA LEU A 87 -14.03 -6.63 4.30
C LEU A 87 -14.57 -5.39 3.59
N SER A 88 -15.89 -5.20 3.64
CA SER A 88 -16.50 -3.93 3.26
C SER A 88 -16.13 -2.85 4.28
N ARG A 89 -16.28 -1.58 3.91
CA ARG A 89 -15.99 -0.44 4.81
C ARG A 89 -16.74 -0.54 6.14
N GLU A 90 -18.01 -0.95 6.10
CA GLU A 90 -18.85 -1.06 7.29
C GLU A 90 -18.44 -2.23 8.17
N SER A 91 -18.12 -3.39 7.58
CA SER A 91 -17.67 -4.55 8.35
C SER A 91 -16.26 -4.35 8.92
N ALA A 92 -15.37 -3.67 8.20
CA ALA A 92 -14.05 -3.26 8.69
C ALA A 92 -14.16 -2.32 9.91
N GLN A 93 -15.07 -1.35 9.84
CA GLN A 93 -15.30 -0.42 10.94
C GLN A 93 -15.91 -1.13 12.17
N LEU A 94 -16.85 -2.06 11.95
CA LEU A 94 -17.40 -2.88 13.03
C LEU A 94 -16.33 -3.76 13.68
N LEU A 95 -15.49 -4.40 12.86
CA LEU A 95 -14.36 -5.21 13.33
C LEU A 95 -13.41 -4.37 14.20
N GLY A 96 -12.97 -3.22 13.70
CA GLY A 96 -12.11 -2.30 14.44
C GLY A 96 -12.73 -1.86 15.77
N SER A 97 -14.04 -1.57 15.79
CA SER A 97 -14.76 -1.27 17.04
C SER A 97 -14.68 -2.42 18.04
N ARG A 98 -14.90 -3.67 17.60
CA ARG A 98 -14.84 -4.86 18.47
C ARG A 98 -13.44 -5.16 18.98
N ILE A 99 -12.42 -4.94 18.15
CA ILE A 99 -11.01 -5.08 18.56
C ILE A 99 -10.66 -4.00 19.60
N ARG A 100 -11.21 -2.79 19.46
CA ARG A 100 -10.97 -1.68 20.40
C ARG A 100 -11.59 -1.95 21.76
N ASP A 101 -12.81 -2.47 21.78
CA ASP A 101 -13.51 -2.86 23.02
C ASP A 101 -12.73 -3.91 23.82
N LYS A 102 -11.87 -4.69 23.15
CA LYS A 102 -10.99 -5.69 23.75
C LYS A 102 -9.61 -5.15 24.13
N CYS A 103 -9.34 -3.85 23.95
CA CYS A 103 -8.03 -3.23 24.17
C CYS A 103 -6.90 -3.87 23.36
N LEU A 104 -7.20 -4.38 22.17
CA LEU A 104 -6.23 -5.05 21.29
C LEU A 104 -5.71 -4.15 20.16
N LEU A 105 -6.00 -2.84 20.22
CA LEU A 105 -5.57 -1.85 19.23
C LEU A 105 -4.52 -0.93 19.84
N ALA A 106 -3.49 -0.62 19.06
CA ALA A 106 -2.41 0.25 19.52
C ALA A 106 -2.94 1.69 19.72
N PRO A 107 -2.29 2.50 20.57
CA PRO A 107 -2.60 3.92 20.66
C PRO A 107 -2.55 4.59 19.28
N GLU A 108 -3.39 5.58 19.03
CA GLU A 108 -3.48 6.31 17.74
C GLU A 108 -3.98 5.50 16.53
N THR A 109 -4.37 4.23 16.70
CA THR A 109 -4.98 3.46 15.60
C THR A 109 -6.44 3.84 15.38
N THR A 110 -6.81 3.96 14.11
CA THR A 110 -8.16 4.33 13.69
C THR A 110 -8.75 3.29 12.75
N PHE A 111 -10.07 3.13 12.85
CA PHE A 111 -10.85 2.14 12.08
C PHE A 111 -12.05 2.79 11.38
N TYR A 112 -12.10 4.12 11.37
CA TYR A 112 -13.15 4.91 10.74
C TYR A 112 -12.52 5.81 9.66
N TRP A 113 -13.28 6.04 8.60
CA TRP A 113 -12.86 6.90 7.50
C TRP A 113 -13.82 8.08 7.40
N CYS A 114 -13.37 9.28 7.78
CA CYS A 114 -14.08 10.51 7.41
C CYS A 114 -13.70 10.91 5.99
N ARG A 115 -14.70 11.30 5.17
CA ARG A 115 -14.43 11.85 3.86
C ARG A 115 -14.17 13.34 4.02
N ASP A 116 -12.93 13.76 3.80
CA ASP A 116 -12.53 15.16 3.93
C ASP A 116 -12.97 16.05 2.75
N ARG A 117 -13.78 15.53 1.80
CA ARG A 117 -14.33 16.33 0.69
C ARG A 117 -15.08 17.56 1.15
N GLU A 118 -15.72 17.48 2.32
CA GLU A 118 -16.51 18.58 2.86
C GLU A 118 -15.65 19.69 3.50
N ARG A 119 -14.39 19.39 3.85
CA ARG A 119 -13.46 20.37 4.45
C ARG A 119 -13.12 21.50 3.48
N GLU A 120 -13.18 21.25 2.18
CA GLU A 120 -12.99 22.26 1.13
C GLU A 120 -14.13 23.32 1.11
N PHE A 121 -15.28 23.00 1.70
CA PHE A 121 -16.47 23.87 1.72
C PHE A 121 -16.71 24.55 3.08
N LEU A 122 -15.93 24.24 4.12
CA LEU A 122 -16.03 24.83 5.45
C LEU A 122 -15.29 26.19 5.57
N ARG A 123 -15.31 26.99 4.50
CA ARG A 123 -14.63 28.29 4.44
C ARG A 123 -15.52 29.45 4.85
#